data_AF-A0A2D6SHX6-F1
#
_entry.id   AF-A0A2D6SHX6-F1
#
_cell.length_a   1.000
_cell.length_b   1.000
_cell.length_c   1.000
_cell.angle_alpha   90.00
_cell.angle_beta   90.00
_cell.angle_gamma   90.00
#
_symmetry.space_group_name_H-M   'P 1'
#
loop_
_entity.id
_entity.type
_entity.pdbx_description
1 polymer ?
#
loop_
_entity_poly.entity_id
_entity_poly.type
_entity_poly.pdbx_seq_one_letter_code
_entity_poly.pdbx_strand_id
1 'polypeptide(L)'
;MCRSPVGKIYNDADLLEVAIALMEEVRALALKQNIAIDPNVIEHSLKWSKGLPSDLFASMYHDMAAGKRMELEGMSGYVKRLGKELGVSTPCHSLLYGGLKFFKDGRL
;
A
#
# COMPACT_ATOMS: atom_id res chain seq x y z
N MET A 1 -8.58 -3.91 1.47
CA MET A 1 -9.90 -4.24 0.87
C MET A 1 -10.11 -5.74 0.76
N CYS A 2 -9.18 -6.49 0.17
CA CYS A 2 -9.38 -7.93 -0.11
C CYS A 2 -9.26 -8.87 1.11
N ARG A 3 -8.80 -8.35 2.28
CA ARG A 3 -8.66 -9.10 3.56
C ARG A 3 -8.04 -10.49 3.34
N SER A 4 -6.97 -10.52 2.55
CA SER A 4 -6.38 -11.74 2.00
C SER A 4 -4.88 -11.77 2.33
N PRO A 5 -4.28 -12.97 2.44
CA PRO A 5 -2.86 -13.11 2.72
C PRO A 5 -2.01 -12.70 1.52
N VAL A 6 -0.73 -12.46 1.78
CA VAL A 6 0.29 -12.04 0.79
C VAL A 6 0.31 -12.99 -0.42
N GLY A 7 0.26 -14.30 -0.19
CA GLY A 7 0.27 -15.28 -1.27
C GLY A 7 -0.92 -15.14 -2.23
N LYS A 8 -2.09 -14.72 -1.75
CA LYS A 8 -3.24 -14.45 -2.63
C LYS A 8 -3.09 -13.13 -3.38
N ILE A 9 -2.50 -12.11 -2.75
CA ILE A 9 -2.32 -10.80 -3.37
C ILE A 9 -1.29 -10.85 -4.51
N TYR A 10 -0.14 -11.48 -4.30
CA TYR A 10 0.97 -11.41 -5.27
C TYR A 10 0.99 -12.55 -6.30
N ASN A 11 0.07 -13.52 -6.21
CA ASN A 11 -0.12 -14.58 -7.20
C ASN A 11 -1.41 -14.45 -8.01
N ASP A 12 -2.27 -13.48 -7.70
CA ASP A 12 -3.44 -13.12 -8.51
C ASP A 12 -3.06 -11.97 -9.45
N ALA A 13 -3.41 -12.08 -10.74
CA ALA A 13 -2.97 -11.12 -11.75
C ALA A 13 -3.55 -9.72 -11.50
N ASP A 14 -4.85 -9.63 -11.21
CA ASP A 14 -5.54 -8.37 -11.00
C ASP A 14 -5.02 -7.67 -9.73
N LEU A 15 -4.78 -8.43 -8.66
CA LEU A 15 -4.23 -7.88 -7.41
C LEU A 15 -2.76 -7.50 -7.53
N LEU A 16 -1.97 -8.22 -8.34
CA LEU A 16 -0.59 -7.88 -8.63
C LEU A 16 -0.49 -6.54 -9.37
N GLU A 17 -1.37 -6.28 -10.35
CA GLU A 17 -1.43 -4.99 -11.04
C GLU A 17 -1.69 -3.84 -10.07
N VAL A 18 -2.64 -4.01 -9.14
CA VAL A 18 -2.94 -3.02 -8.09
C VAL A 18 -1.74 -2.81 -7.17
N ALA A 19 -1.05 -3.88 -6.77
CA ALA A 19 0.14 -3.78 -5.91
C ALA A 19 1.26 -2.99 -6.61
N ILE A 20 1.50 -3.25 -7.89
CA ILE A 20 2.49 -2.52 -8.70
C ILE A 20 2.10 -1.04 -8.81
N ALA A 21 0.85 -0.73 -9.11
CA ALA A 21 0.37 0.64 -9.22
C ALA A 21 0.57 1.44 -7.91
N LEU A 22 0.34 0.82 -6.75
CA LEU A 22 0.61 1.43 -5.45
C LEU A 22 2.10 1.72 -5.25
N MET A 23 2.98 0.78 -5.58
CA MET A 23 4.43 0.98 -5.48
C MET A 23 4.90 2.09 -6.43
N GLU A 24 4.33 2.16 -7.64
CA GLU A 24 4.61 3.19 -8.64
C GLU A 24 4.22 4.59 -8.19
N GLU A 25 3.09 4.75 -7.50
CA GLU A 25 2.69 6.03 -6.90
C GLU A 25 3.72 6.53 -5.88
N VAL A 26 4.23 5.65 -5.01
CA VAL A 26 5.29 5.99 -4.05
C VAL A 26 6.58 6.36 -4.78
N ARG A 27 6.93 5.61 -5.83
CA ARG A 27 8.10 5.89 -6.69
C ARG A 27 8.01 7.30 -7.30
N ALA A 28 6.85 7.65 -7.86
CA ALA A 28 6.62 8.95 -8.48
C ALA A 28 6.80 10.11 -7.49
N LEU A 29 6.37 9.94 -6.23
CA LEU A 29 6.57 10.93 -5.18
C LEU A 29 8.05 11.09 -4.80
N ALA A 30 8.80 10.00 -4.73
CA ALA A 30 10.23 10.04 -4.45
C ALA A 30 10.99 10.79 -5.56
N LEU A 31 10.71 10.45 -6.82
CA LEU A 31 11.31 11.12 -7.98
C LEU A 31 10.95 12.61 -8.05
N LYS A 32 9.69 12.97 -7.75
CA LYS A 32 9.25 14.38 -7.71
C LYS A 32 10.03 15.22 -6.69
N GLN A 33 10.53 14.59 -5.63
CA GLN A 33 11.34 15.24 -4.60
C GLN A 33 12.85 15.13 -4.86
N ASN A 34 13.26 14.64 -6.04
CA ASN A 34 14.66 14.39 -6.40
C ASN A 34 15.38 13.42 -5.44
N ILE A 35 14.64 12.50 -4.82
CA ILE A 35 15.22 11.44 -4.01
C ILE A 35 15.80 10.39 -4.94
N ALA A 36 17.10 10.11 -4.79
CA ALA A 36 17.75 9.02 -5.49
C ALA A 36 17.15 7.69 -5.01
N ILE A 37 16.52 6.97 -5.94
CA ILE A 37 15.94 5.66 -5.70
C ILE A 37 16.52 4.67 -6.69
N ASP A 38 16.61 3.41 -6.27
CA ASP A 38 17.03 2.32 -7.15
C ASP A 38 16.05 2.21 -8.33
N PRO A 39 16.50 2.24 -9.59
CA PRO A 39 15.62 2.06 -10.75
C PRO A 39 14.86 0.72 -10.71
N ASN A 40 15.40 -0.28 -10.04
CA ASN A 40 14.81 -1.62 -9.90
C ASN A 40 14.01 -1.77 -8.59
N VAL A 41 13.75 -0.68 -7.85
CA VAL A 41 13.07 -0.74 -6.54
C VAL A 41 11.74 -1.48 -6.59
N ILE A 42 10.98 -1.37 -7.67
CA ILE A 42 9.69 -2.06 -7.82
C ILE A 42 9.92 -3.57 -7.99
N GLU A 43 10.83 -3.98 -8.85
CA GLU A 43 11.20 -5.39 -9.04
C GLU A 43 11.70 -6.01 -7.74
N HIS A 44 12.60 -5.32 -7.04
CA HIS A 44 13.10 -5.74 -5.73
C HIS A 44 11.99 -5.87 -4.70
N SER A 45 11.06 -4.90 -4.65
CA SER A 45 9.91 -4.92 -3.73
C SER A 45 8.96 -6.07 -4.04
N LEU A 46 8.73 -6.38 -5.32
CA LEU A 46 7.92 -7.51 -5.75
C LEU A 46 8.57 -8.84 -5.41
N LYS A 47 9.87 -8.99 -5.69
CA LYS A 47 10.64 -10.19 -5.37
C LYS A 47 10.62 -10.46 -3.87
N TRP A 48 10.83 -9.43 -3.07
CA TRP A 48 10.73 -9.53 -1.61
C TRP A 48 9.32 -9.96 -1.17
N SER A 49 8.28 -9.29 -1.69
CA SER A 49 6.89 -9.59 -1.33
C SER A 49 6.48 -11.02 -1.69
N LYS A 50 6.92 -11.53 -2.85
CA LYS A 50 6.69 -12.92 -3.30
C LYS A 50 7.48 -13.96 -2.50
N GLY A 51 8.55 -13.55 -1.80
CA GLY A 51 9.36 -14.42 -0.95
C GLY A 51 8.83 -14.58 0.48
N LEU A 52 7.80 -13.82 0.87
CA LEU A 52 7.17 -13.94 2.18
C LEU A 52 6.32 -15.22 2.28
N PRO A 53 6.07 -15.75 3.49
CA PRO A 53 5.15 -16.87 3.69
C PRO A 53 3.77 -16.60 3.05
N SER A 54 3.28 -17.56 2.28
CA SER A 54 2.07 -17.37 1.45
C SER A 54 0.79 -17.08 2.25
N ASP A 55 0.75 -17.51 3.51
CA ASP A 55 -0.33 -17.33 4.47
C ASP A 55 -0.18 -16.09 5.35
N LEU A 56 0.91 -15.33 5.19
CA LEU A 56 1.17 -14.10 5.94
C LEU A 56 0.11 -13.05 5.65
N PHE A 57 -0.40 -12.40 6.70
CA PHE A 57 -1.23 -11.20 6.61
C PHE A 57 -0.43 -9.96 7.02
N ALA A 58 -0.80 -8.80 6.47
CA ALA A 58 -0.21 -7.52 6.86
C ALA A 58 -0.55 -7.17 8.32
N SER A 59 0.33 -6.47 9.04
CA SER A 59 0.09 -6.02 10.43
C SER A 59 -1.24 -5.26 10.57
N MET A 60 -1.54 -4.33 9.65
CA MET A 60 -2.81 -3.59 9.65
C MET A 60 -4.06 -4.48 9.51
N TYR A 61 -3.95 -5.67 8.91
CA TYR A 61 -5.06 -6.63 8.92
C TYR A 61 -5.32 -7.14 10.34
N HIS A 62 -4.27 -7.45 11.09
CA HIS A 62 -4.39 -7.86 12.49
C HIS A 62 -4.91 -6.74 13.38
N ASP A 63 -4.48 -5.49 13.15
CA ASP A 63 -5.04 -4.34 13.87
C ASP A 63 -6.55 -4.22 13.63
N MET A 64 -6.97 -4.24 12.36
CA MET A 64 -8.38 -4.17 12.00
C MET A 64 -9.19 -5.34 12.60
N ALA A 65 -8.67 -6.57 12.51
CA ALA A 65 -9.34 -7.75 13.04
C ALA A 65 -9.45 -7.74 14.58
N ALA A 66 -8.50 -7.10 15.26
CA ALA A 66 -8.49 -6.93 16.71
C ALA A 66 -9.22 -5.67 17.19
N GLY A 67 -9.86 -4.90 16.30
CA GLY A 67 -10.49 -3.62 16.65
C GLY A 67 -9.49 -2.58 17.18
N LYS A 68 -8.24 -2.65 16.72
CA LYS A 68 -7.18 -1.70 17.06
C LYS A 68 -7.04 -0.64 15.98
N ARG A 69 -6.41 0.46 16.37
CA ARG A 69 -6.05 1.53 15.46
C ARG A 69 -5.06 1.02 14.41
N MET A 70 -5.36 1.26 13.14
CA MET A 70 -4.49 0.95 12.00
C MET A 70 -3.52 2.10 11.71
N GLU A 71 -2.38 1.79 11.11
CA GLU A 71 -1.41 2.77 10.61
C GLU A 71 -1.82 3.44 9.27
N LEU A 72 -3.12 3.48 8.96
CA LEU A 72 -3.64 3.94 7.67
C LEU A 72 -3.22 5.37 7.33
N GLU A 73 -3.20 6.27 8.33
CA GLU A 73 -2.80 7.66 8.17
C GLU A 73 -1.31 7.81 7.82
N GLY A 74 -0.46 6.96 8.39
CA GLY A 74 0.98 6.96 8.13
C GLY A 74 1.36 6.30 6.80
N MET A 75 0.49 5.44 6.27
CA MET A 75 0.71 4.74 4.99
C MET A 75 -0.04 5.44 3.84
N SER A 76 -1.22 4.95 3.45
CA SER A 76 -1.96 5.49 2.31
C SER A 76 -2.44 6.93 2.53
N GLY A 77 -2.71 7.32 3.78
CA GLY A 77 -3.04 8.70 4.13
C GLY A 77 -1.90 9.67 3.83
N TYR A 78 -0.66 9.27 4.18
CA TYR A 78 0.55 10.03 3.89
C TYR A 78 0.76 10.17 2.39
N VAL A 79 0.74 9.06 1.64
CA VAL A 79 0.95 9.05 0.17
C VAL A 79 -0.07 9.95 -0.53
N LYS A 80 -1.36 9.81 -0.19
CA LYS A 80 -2.44 10.68 -0.73
C LYS A 80 -2.18 12.16 -0.45
N ARG A 81 -1.82 12.51 0.78
CA ARG A 81 -1.59 13.90 1.18
C ARG A 81 -0.37 14.48 0.47
N LEU A 82 0.74 13.75 0.46
CA LEU A 82 1.98 14.17 -0.19
C LEU A 82 1.78 14.32 -1.71
N GLY A 83 1.03 13.42 -2.35
CA GLY A 83 0.69 13.56 -3.77
C GLY A 83 -0.06 14.84 -4.07
N LYS A 84 -1.03 15.23 -3.23
CA LYS A 84 -1.71 16.51 -3.36
C LYS A 84 -0.75 17.70 -3.18
N GLU A 85 0.13 17.65 -2.19
CA GLU A 85 1.12 18.71 -1.91
C GLU A 85 2.11 18.90 -3.07
N LEU A 86 2.52 17.81 -3.72
CA LEU A 86 3.50 17.81 -4.80
C LEU A 86 2.92 17.88 -6.21
N GLY A 87 1.59 17.85 -6.35
CA GLY A 87 0.91 17.78 -7.65
C GLY A 87 1.16 16.46 -8.40
N VAL A 88 1.29 15.35 -7.66
CA VAL A 88 1.50 14.00 -8.20
C VAL A 88 0.23 13.18 -7.96
N SER A 89 -0.24 12.53 -9.03
CA SER A 89 -1.44 11.69 -8.98
C SER A 89 -1.19 10.44 -8.12
N THR A 90 -2.08 10.17 -7.15
CA THR A 90 -2.04 8.98 -6.28
C THR A 90 -3.43 8.31 -6.14
N PRO A 91 -4.09 7.95 -7.27
CA PRO A 91 -5.46 7.43 -7.27
C PRO A 91 -5.64 6.13 -6.49
N CYS A 92 -4.69 5.18 -6.57
CA CYS A 92 -4.76 3.89 -5.89
C CYS A 92 -4.64 4.06 -4.37
N HIS A 93 -3.67 4.83 -3.88
CA HIS A 93 -3.57 5.14 -2.45
C HIS A 93 -4.75 5.99 -1.97
N SER A 94 -5.28 6.88 -2.81
CA SER A 94 -6.48 7.66 -2.49
C SER A 94 -7.72 6.78 -2.33
N LEU A 95 -7.90 5.81 -3.22
CA LEU A 95 -8.98 4.83 -3.16
C LEU A 95 -8.86 3.94 -1.92
N LEU A 96 -7.66 3.40 -1.65
CA LEU A 96 -7.43 2.57 -0.45
C LEU A 96 -7.68 3.34 0.83
N TYR A 97 -7.21 4.59 0.93
CA TYR A 97 -7.49 5.43 2.08
C TYR A 97 -9.00 5.66 2.23
N GLY A 98 -9.69 6.03 1.15
CA GLY A 98 -11.14 6.25 1.15
C GLY A 98 -11.94 5.02 1.59
N GLY A 99 -11.55 3.84 1.11
CA GLY A 99 -12.22 2.57 1.43
C GLY A 99 -11.90 2.04 2.83
N LEU A 100 -10.80 2.47 3.46
CA LEU A 100 -10.38 1.96 4.77
C LEU A 100 -10.54 2.95 5.93
N LYS A 101 -10.74 4.26 5.66
CA LYS A 101 -10.75 5.30 6.69
C LYS A 101 -11.77 5.10 7.82
N PHE A 102 -12.86 4.38 7.56
CA PHE A 102 -13.87 4.12 8.58
C PHE A 102 -13.45 3.03 9.57
N PHE A 103 -12.53 2.13 9.17
CA PHE A 103 -11.99 1.07 10.02
C PHE A 103 -10.73 1.50 10.79
N LYS A 104 -10.18 2.69 10.49
CA LYS A 104 -8.84 3.09 10.95
C LYS A 104 -8.68 3.19 12.46
N ASP A 105 -9.78 3.42 13.19
CA ASP A 105 -9.79 3.57 14.65
C ASP A 105 -10.27 2.29 15.36
N GLY A 106 -10.28 1.15 14.66
CA GLY A 106 -10.69 -0.14 15.22
C GLY A 106 -12.19 -0.28 15.44
N ARG A 107 -12.99 0.63 14.85
CA ARG A 107 -14.46 0.61 14.92
C ARG A 107 -14.99 -0.04 13.65
N LEU A 108 -15.72 -1.14 13.79
CA LEU A 108 -16.50 -1.76 12.72
C LEU A 108 -17.83 -1.02 12.54
#